data_AF-A0A061LXQ9-F1
#
_entry.id   AF-A0A061LXQ9-F1
#
_cell.length_a   1.000
_cell.length_b   1.000
_cell.length_c   1.000
_cell.angle_alpha   90.00
_cell.angle_beta   90.00
_cell.angle_gamma   90.00
#
_symmetry.space_group_name_H-M   'P 1'
#
loop_
_entity.id
_entity.type
_entity.pdbx_description
1 polymer ?
#
loop_
_entity_poly.entity_id
_entity_poly.type
_entity_poly.pdbx_seq_one_letter_code
_entity_poly.pdbx_strand_id
1 'polypeptide(L)'
;MRQTSRPCSALLGALACALLAGGIAACAPQSEPAPEPEVLSATTAGGVYLDAVCPVNAAWDEVDVELDRLRIAVARGGDEEIDTSRFADAMERVAEASSDAGNRLDTEQQSWPAQAEPAVESVRETLQADRKQALSVAKLDAEEAAAYDWKGAAEAGEAAAEARAALGLPEDPVTACAQWEEQQAETAQPERSPTPQSGSTGGGSDSERKAGDSNG
;
A
#
# COMPACT_ATOMS: atom_id res chain seq x y z
N MET A 1 44.20 -4.13 -24.26
CA MET A 1 45.44 -4.56 -23.59
C MET A 1 45.29 -4.35 -22.09
N ARG A 2 45.59 -5.41 -21.32
CA ARG A 2 45.95 -5.45 -19.88
C ARG A 2 44.85 -5.28 -18.82
N GLN A 3 44.47 -6.44 -18.26
CA GLN A 3 44.26 -6.67 -16.83
C GLN A 3 45.24 -5.88 -15.96
N THR A 4 44.77 -5.41 -14.80
CA THR A 4 45.45 -5.65 -13.52
C THR A 4 44.48 -5.45 -12.36
N SER A 5 44.11 -6.54 -11.71
CA SER A 5 43.67 -6.58 -10.32
C SER A 5 44.78 -6.05 -9.41
N ARG A 6 44.43 -5.39 -8.29
CA ARG A 6 45.31 -5.30 -7.12
C ARG A 6 44.54 -5.43 -5.80
N PRO A 7 44.94 -6.36 -4.92
CA PRO A 7 44.51 -6.45 -3.53
C PRO A 7 45.46 -5.66 -2.60
N CYS A 8 45.21 -5.79 -1.29
CA CYS A 8 46.16 -5.64 -0.18
C CYS A 8 46.19 -4.27 0.53
N SER A 9 45.72 -4.23 1.78
CA SER A 9 46.61 -4.05 2.93
C SER A 9 45.90 -4.45 4.23
N ALA A 10 46.51 -5.43 4.90
CA ALA A 10 46.29 -5.75 6.30
C ALA A 10 46.95 -4.68 7.20
N LEU A 11 46.42 -4.49 8.41
CA LEU A 11 47.22 -4.01 9.53
C LEU A 11 46.78 -4.72 10.81
N LEU A 12 47.64 -5.65 11.22
CA LEU A 12 47.72 -6.18 12.58
C LEU A 12 48.06 -5.05 13.54
N GLY A 13 47.33 -4.98 14.66
CA GLY A 13 47.67 -4.16 15.82
C GLY A 13 47.34 -4.93 17.09
N ALA A 14 48.26 -5.79 17.52
CA ALA A 14 48.23 -6.40 18.84
C ALA A 14 49.07 -5.54 19.80
N LEU A 15 48.47 -5.01 20.86
CA LEU A 15 49.21 -4.77 22.10
C LEU A 15 48.26 -4.80 23.30
N ALA A 16 48.60 -5.68 24.23
CA ALA A 16 47.91 -5.96 25.47
C ALA A 16 48.14 -4.88 26.54
N CYS A 17 47.13 -4.65 27.38
CA CYS A 17 47.33 -4.17 28.74
C CYS A 17 46.47 -5.03 29.69
N ALA A 18 47.15 -5.53 30.71
CA ALA A 18 46.67 -6.52 31.64
C ALA A 18 46.02 -5.88 32.88
N LEU A 19 45.06 -6.62 33.45
CA LEU A 19 44.76 -6.76 34.87
C LEU A 19 44.36 -5.51 35.67
N LEU A 20 43.08 -5.43 36.05
CA LEU A 20 42.71 -5.13 37.44
C LEU A 20 41.30 -5.65 37.78
N ALA A 21 41.26 -6.36 38.90
CA ALA A 21 40.12 -7.06 39.48
C ALA A 21 39.01 -6.11 39.95
N GLY A 22 37.78 -6.59 39.92
CA GLY A 22 36.65 -5.91 40.56
C GLY A 22 35.34 -6.59 40.23
N GLY A 23 34.90 -7.48 41.11
CA GLY A 23 33.64 -8.20 40.96
C GLY A 23 32.46 -7.25 40.82
N ILE A 24 31.68 -7.48 39.78
CA ILE A 24 30.23 -7.38 39.83
C ILE A 24 29.76 -8.49 38.91
N ALA A 25 29.20 -9.53 39.51
CA ALA A 25 28.27 -10.43 38.84
C ALA A 25 27.10 -9.56 38.38
N ALA A 26 27.28 -8.85 37.26
CA ALA A 26 26.20 -8.23 36.54
C ALA A 26 25.44 -9.41 35.95
N CYS A 27 24.37 -9.81 36.65
CA CYS A 27 23.21 -10.43 36.03
C CYS A 27 22.81 -9.54 34.86
N ALA A 28 23.44 -9.74 33.70
CA ALA A 28 22.79 -9.39 32.45
C ALA A 28 21.48 -10.18 32.50
N PRO A 29 20.30 -9.52 32.49
CA PRO A 29 19.08 -10.26 32.21
C PRO A 29 19.39 -11.01 30.94
N GLN A 30 19.34 -12.33 31.02
CA GLN A 30 19.40 -13.19 29.86
C GLN A 30 18.25 -12.71 29.00
N SER A 31 18.56 -11.84 28.02
CA SER A 31 17.56 -11.29 27.12
C SER A 31 16.92 -12.50 26.47
N GLU A 32 15.69 -12.81 26.88
CA GLU A 32 14.88 -13.76 26.16
C GLU A 32 14.90 -13.30 24.70
N PRO A 33 15.24 -14.19 23.75
CA PRO A 33 15.14 -13.83 22.35
C PRO A 33 13.75 -13.24 22.13
N ALA A 34 13.69 -12.10 21.43
CA ALA A 34 12.42 -11.47 21.11
C ALA A 34 11.48 -12.54 20.53
N PRO A 35 10.22 -12.59 20.97
CA PRO A 35 9.29 -13.61 20.50
C PRO A 35 9.26 -13.59 18.97
N GLU A 36 9.30 -14.77 18.36
CA GLU A 36 9.19 -14.89 16.90
C GLU A 36 7.88 -14.24 16.46
N PRO A 37 7.86 -13.52 15.32
CA PRO A 37 6.65 -12.87 14.87
C PRO A 37 5.56 -13.91 14.61
N GLU A 38 4.33 -13.58 15.01
CA GLU A 38 3.20 -14.46 14.72
C GLU A 38 2.97 -14.52 13.20
N VAL A 39 2.93 -15.74 12.65
CA VAL A 39 2.65 -15.96 11.24
C VAL A 39 1.20 -15.58 10.96
N LEU A 40 0.99 -14.64 10.05
CA LEU A 40 -0.35 -14.21 9.69
C LEU A 40 -1.17 -15.36 9.09
N SER A 41 -2.44 -15.43 9.47
CA SER A 41 -3.40 -16.27 8.77
C SER A 41 -3.54 -15.80 7.31
N ALA A 42 -3.92 -16.67 6.39
CA ALA A 42 -4.10 -16.29 4.98
C ALA A 42 -5.06 -15.11 4.80
N THR A 43 -6.18 -15.09 5.54
CA THR A 43 -7.15 -13.98 5.52
C THR A 43 -6.54 -12.68 6.06
N THR A 44 -5.81 -12.75 7.18
CA THR A 44 -5.16 -11.57 7.77
C THR A 44 -4.07 -11.03 6.85
N ALA A 45 -3.24 -11.91 6.28
CA ALA A 45 -2.20 -11.56 5.32
C ALA A 45 -2.80 -10.91 4.06
N GLY A 46 -3.90 -11.47 3.55
CA GLY A 46 -4.64 -10.90 2.43
C GLY A 46 -5.16 -9.49 2.73
N GLY A 47 -5.74 -9.28 3.93
CA GLY A 47 -6.19 -7.97 4.38
C GLY A 47 -5.04 -6.96 4.47
N VAL A 48 -3.92 -7.32 5.12
CA VAL A 48 -2.74 -6.46 5.23
C VAL A 48 -2.17 -6.11 3.86
N TYR A 49 -2.13 -7.07 2.94
CA TYR A 49 -1.69 -6.85 1.57
C TYR A 49 -2.59 -5.83 0.85
N LEU A 50 -3.91 -6.01 0.87
CA LEU A 50 -4.86 -5.12 0.20
C LEU A 50 -4.87 -3.71 0.80
N ASP A 51 -4.78 -3.63 2.12
CA ASP A 51 -4.61 -2.38 2.86
C ASP A 51 -3.34 -1.59 2.48
N ALA A 52 -2.31 -2.27 1.96
CA ALA A 52 -1.09 -1.65 1.45
C ALA A 52 -1.20 -1.27 -0.03
N VAL A 53 -1.67 -2.17 -0.90
CA VAL A 53 -1.61 -1.96 -2.35
C VAL A 53 -2.78 -1.17 -2.93
N CYS A 54 -3.98 -1.21 -2.33
CA CYS A 54 -5.13 -0.51 -2.88
C CYS A 54 -4.97 1.03 -2.90
N PRO A 55 -4.38 1.68 -1.87
CA PRO A 55 -4.04 3.10 -1.94
C PRO A 55 -3.04 3.45 -3.06
N VAL A 56 -2.10 2.55 -3.35
CA VAL A 56 -1.13 2.74 -4.45
C VAL A 56 -1.84 2.70 -5.80
N ASN A 57 -2.75 1.74 -6.00
CA ASN A 57 -3.56 1.65 -7.22
C ASN A 57 -4.39 2.91 -7.43
N ALA A 58 -5.05 3.41 -6.37
CA ALA A 58 -5.82 4.64 -6.45
C ALA A 58 -4.95 5.87 -6.80
N ALA A 59 -3.72 5.94 -6.29
CA ALA A 59 -2.78 7.01 -6.64
C ALA A 59 -2.35 6.93 -8.12
N TRP A 60 -2.15 5.73 -8.66
CA TRP A 60 -1.87 5.54 -10.09
C TRP A 60 -3.05 5.91 -10.98
N ASP A 61 -4.29 5.62 -10.57
CA ASP A 61 -5.49 6.05 -11.30
C ASP A 61 -5.56 7.58 -11.45
N GLU A 62 -5.15 8.33 -10.42
CA GLU A 62 -5.06 9.80 -10.49
C GLU A 62 -3.97 10.27 -11.47
N VAL A 63 -2.83 9.58 -11.50
CA VAL A 63 -1.73 9.87 -12.43
C VAL A 63 -2.18 9.67 -13.88
N ASP A 64 -2.91 8.60 -14.17
CA ASP A 64 -3.42 8.34 -15.52
C ASP A 64 -4.31 9.48 -16.03
N VAL A 65 -5.21 9.98 -15.17
CA VAL A 65 -6.08 11.13 -15.50
C VAL A 65 -5.26 12.38 -15.80
N GLU A 66 -4.27 12.70 -14.95
CA GLU A 66 -3.45 13.90 -15.13
C GLU A 66 -2.45 13.78 -16.29
N LEU A 67 -1.95 12.58 -16.58
CA LEU A 67 -1.09 12.31 -17.74
C LEU A 67 -1.87 12.47 -19.04
N ASP A 68 -3.11 11.99 -19.11
CA ASP A 68 -3.97 12.19 -20.27
C ASP A 68 -4.31 13.66 -20.48
N ARG A 69 -4.58 14.41 -19.39
CA ARG A 69 -4.73 15.88 -19.44
C ARG A 69 -3.49 16.54 -20.03
N LEU A 70 -2.30 16.11 -19.59
CA LEU A 70 -1.02 16.66 -20.02
C LEU A 70 -0.76 16.37 -21.51
N ARG A 71 -0.98 15.13 -21.95
CA ARG A 71 -0.86 14.72 -23.37
C ARG A 71 -1.77 15.53 -24.28
N ILE A 72 -3.01 15.80 -23.86
CA ILE A 72 -3.94 16.65 -24.60
C ILE A 72 -3.42 18.09 -24.70
N ALA A 73 -2.87 18.64 -23.61
CA ALA A 73 -2.28 19.98 -23.61
C ALA A 73 -1.10 20.09 -24.57
N VAL A 74 -0.17 19.12 -24.51
CA VAL A 74 1.00 19.03 -25.42
C VAL A 74 0.54 18.92 -26.87
N ALA A 75 -0.43 18.04 -27.16
CA ALA A 75 -0.91 17.82 -28.52
C ALA A 75 -1.62 19.04 -29.15
N ARG A 76 -2.23 19.91 -28.33
CA ARG A 76 -2.89 21.12 -28.84
C ARG A 76 -1.89 22.15 -29.35
N GLY A 77 -0.68 22.18 -28.81
CA GLY A 77 0.38 23.12 -29.17
C GLY A 77 0.02 24.57 -28.83
N GLY A 78 0.90 25.26 -28.11
CA GLY A 78 0.76 26.68 -27.81
C GLY A 78 2.10 27.27 -27.40
N ASP A 79 2.25 28.59 -27.54
CA ASP A 79 3.45 29.31 -27.09
C ASP A 79 3.46 29.50 -25.54
N GLU A 80 2.40 29.05 -24.85
CA GLU A 80 2.27 29.12 -23.40
C GLU A 80 2.88 27.88 -22.73
N GLU A 81 3.59 28.11 -21.62
CA GLU A 81 4.15 27.05 -20.77
C GLU A 81 3.02 26.18 -20.20
N ILE A 82 3.12 24.86 -20.42
CA ILE A 82 2.13 23.90 -19.95
C ILE A 82 2.38 23.60 -18.46
N ASP A 83 1.37 23.89 -17.63
CA ASP A 83 1.42 23.66 -16.19
C ASP A 83 1.39 22.16 -15.82
N THR A 84 2.51 21.67 -15.30
CA THR A 84 2.72 20.29 -14.82
C THR A 84 2.43 20.09 -13.33
N SER A 85 2.10 21.15 -12.57
CA SER A 85 1.96 21.08 -11.10
C SER A 85 1.04 19.95 -10.62
N ARG A 86 -0.14 19.80 -11.23
CA ARG A 86 -1.08 18.73 -10.88
C ARG A 86 -0.55 17.33 -11.15
N PHE A 87 0.19 17.16 -12.24
CA PHE A 87 0.82 15.89 -12.56
C PHE A 87 1.94 15.59 -11.55
N ALA A 88 2.76 16.59 -11.22
CA ALA A 88 3.78 16.47 -10.19
C ALA A 88 3.19 16.07 -8.83
N ASP A 89 2.11 16.74 -8.39
CA ASP A 89 1.41 16.42 -7.14
C ASP A 89 0.86 14.98 -7.14
N ALA A 90 0.30 14.51 -8.25
CA ALA A 90 -0.19 13.13 -8.38
C ALA A 90 0.97 12.11 -8.28
N MET A 91 2.11 12.40 -8.93
CA MET A 91 3.30 11.57 -8.82
C MET A 91 3.89 11.55 -7.40
N GLU A 92 3.85 12.67 -6.68
CA GLU A 92 4.25 12.71 -5.27
C GLU A 92 3.34 11.82 -4.41
N ARG A 93 2.02 11.82 -4.66
CA ARG A 93 1.09 10.90 -3.99
C ARG A 93 1.40 9.43 -4.26
N VAL A 94 1.75 9.06 -5.49
CA VAL A 94 2.24 7.69 -5.80
C VAL A 94 3.49 7.37 -4.99
N ALA A 95 4.45 8.30 -4.92
CA ALA A 95 5.69 8.08 -4.18
C ALA A 95 5.46 7.88 -2.67
N GLU A 96 4.55 8.65 -2.08
CA GLU A 96 4.14 8.51 -0.69
C GLU A 96 3.43 7.18 -0.45
N ALA A 97 2.38 6.89 -1.24
CA ALA A 97 1.62 5.64 -1.13
C ALA A 97 2.51 4.41 -1.28
N SER A 98 3.42 4.39 -2.26
CA SER A 98 4.35 3.28 -2.47
C SER A 98 5.37 3.16 -1.32
N SER A 99 5.79 4.27 -0.71
CA SER A 99 6.63 4.24 0.48
C SER A 99 5.90 3.59 1.66
N ASP A 100 4.68 4.02 1.92
CA ASP A 100 3.87 3.52 3.04
C ASP A 100 3.49 2.06 2.85
N ALA A 101 3.09 1.68 1.63
CA ALA A 101 2.83 0.30 1.26
C ALA A 101 4.08 -0.57 1.44
N GLY A 102 5.24 -0.12 0.96
CA GLY A 102 6.50 -0.85 1.12
C GLY A 102 6.88 -1.06 2.58
N ASN A 103 6.70 -0.05 3.43
CA ASN A 103 6.94 -0.15 4.88
C ASN A 103 5.95 -1.10 5.56
N ARG A 104 4.69 -1.15 5.10
CA ARG A 104 3.65 -2.02 5.65
C ARG A 104 3.82 -3.48 5.25
N LEU A 105 4.39 -3.72 4.07
CA LEU A 105 4.73 -5.06 3.57
C LEU A 105 6.09 -5.56 4.07
N ASP A 106 6.74 -4.82 4.96
CA ASP A 106 8.02 -5.20 5.55
C ASP A 106 7.91 -6.50 6.38
N THR A 107 8.77 -7.46 6.07
CA THR A 107 8.84 -8.79 6.70
C THR A 107 9.51 -8.74 8.07
N GLU A 108 10.21 -7.65 8.41
CA GLU A 108 10.79 -7.48 9.75
C GLU A 108 9.72 -7.21 10.82
N GLN A 109 8.55 -6.70 10.44
CA GLN A 109 7.47 -6.33 11.37
C GLN A 109 6.41 -7.41 11.55
N GLN A 110 6.34 -8.39 10.63
CA GLN A 110 5.35 -9.47 10.63
C GLN A 110 5.83 -10.67 9.81
N SER A 111 5.39 -11.88 10.18
CA SER A 111 5.70 -13.09 9.39
C SER A 111 4.58 -13.42 8.41
N TRP A 112 4.92 -13.48 7.13
CA TRP A 112 4.01 -13.88 6.06
C TRP A 112 3.86 -15.40 5.99
N PRO A 113 2.75 -15.92 5.43
CA PRO A 113 2.68 -17.33 5.05
C PRO A 113 3.85 -17.68 4.12
N ALA A 114 4.54 -18.80 4.38
CA ALA A 114 5.76 -19.17 3.65
C ALA A 114 5.61 -19.21 2.12
N GLN A 115 4.42 -19.54 1.62
CA GLN A 115 4.10 -19.56 0.20
C GLN A 115 3.92 -18.16 -0.43
N ALA A 116 3.62 -17.14 0.37
CA ALA A 116 3.35 -15.77 -0.07
C ALA A 116 4.55 -14.84 0.16
N GLU A 117 5.42 -15.15 1.13
CA GLU A 117 6.56 -14.33 1.52
C GLU A 117 7.44 -13.88 0.33
N PRO A 118 7.89 -14.76 -0.59
CA PRO A 118 8.72 -14.33 -1.72
C PRO A 118 8.00 -13.39 -2.68
N ALA A 119 6.70 -13.61 -2.91
CA ALA A 119 5.91 -12.79 -3.81
C ALA A 119 5.63 -11.40 -3.20
N VAL A 120 5.36 -11.34 -1.90
CA VAL A 120 5.20 -10.07 -1.18
C VAL A 120 6.50 -9.27 -1.14
N GLU A 121 7.65 -9.94 -0.96
CA GLU A 121 8.97 -9.32 -1.08
C GLU A 121 9.15 -8.67 -2.46
N SER A 122 8.81 -9.40 -3.53
CA SER A 122 8.91 -8.88 -4.89
C SER A 122 8.02 -7.64 -5.10
N VAL A 123 6.78 -7.66 -4.58
CA VAL A 123 5.91 -6.47 -4.60
C VAL A 123 6.58 -5.30 -3.87
N ARG A 124 7.19 -5.54 -2.70
CA ARG A 124 7.90 -4.49 -1.95
C ARG A 124 9.05 -3.88 -2.74
N GLU A 125 9.83 -4.70 -3.46
CA GLU A 125 10.89 -4.21 -4.36
C GLU A 125 10.32 -3.33 -5.48
N THR A 126 9.19 -3.75 -6.07
CA THR A 126 8.53 -2.97 -7.14
C THR A 126 8.00 -1.62 -6.62
N LEU A 127 7.42 -1.58 -5.42
CA LEU A 127 6.97 -0.33 -4.79
C LEU A 127 8.12 0.64 -4.52
N GLN A 128 9.31 0.13 -4.15
CA GLN A 128 10.49 0.98 -4.01
C GLN A 128 10.98 1.52 -5.37
N ALA A 129 10.85 0.74 -6.44
CA ALA A 129 11.16 1.19 -7.79
C ALA A 129 10.17 2.25 -8.25
N ASP A 130 8.87 2.04 -8.04
CA ASP A 130 7.79 2.97 -8.35
C ASP A 130 8.00 4.30 -7.62
N ARG A 131 8.27 4.27 -6.31
CA ARG A 131 8.56 5.47 -5.53
C ARG A 131 9.70 6.30 -6.14
N LYS A 132 10.82 5.65 -6.50
CA LYS A 132 11.98 6.32 -7.09
C LYS A 132 11.64 6.92 -8.46
N GLN A 133 10.92 6.16 -9.27
CA GLN A 133 10.49 6.59 -10.59
C GLN A 133 9.53 7.77 -10.49
N ALA A 134 8.57 7.69 -9.58
CA ALA A 134 7.58 8.73 -9.33
C ALA A 134 8.21 10.07 -8.94
N LEU A 135 9.13 10.06 -7.98
CA LEU A 135 9.89 11.25 -7.57
C LEU A 135 10.79 11.83 -8.68
N SER A 136 11.18 11.00 -9.65
CA SER A 136 11.93 11.47 -10.82
C SER A 136 11.01 12.09 -11.86
N VAL A 137 9.89 11.42 -12.15
CA VAL A 137 8.92 11.83 -13.18
C VAL A 137 8.16 13.09 -12.78
N ALA A 138 7.91 13.30 -11.48
CA ALA A 138 7.30 14.52 -10.95
C ALA A 138 8.04 15.82 -11.32
N LYS A 139 9.31 15.73 -11.72
CA LYS A 139 10.18 16.88 -12.04
C LYS A 139 10.31 17.14 -13.53
N LEU A 140 9.74 16.28 -14.37
CA LEU A 140 9.82 16.40 -15.81
C LEU A 140 8.96 17.55 -16.30
N ASP A 141 9.36 18.16 -17.41
CA ASP A 141 8.50 19.08 -18.12
C ASP A 141 7.34 18.36 -18.82
N ALA A 142 6.43 19.13 -19.42
CA ALA A 142 5.22 18.58 -20.01
C ALA A 142 5.49 17.61 -21.18
N GLU A 143 6.49 17.90 -22.02
CA GLU A 143 6.80 17.07 -23.19
C GLU A 143 7.50 15.78 -22.75
N GLU A 144 8.46 15.90 -21.84
CA GLU A 144 9.17 14.76 -21.26
C GLU A 144 8.23 13.82 -20.51
N ALA A 145 7.34 14.36 -19.66
CA ALA A 145 6.36 13.58 -18.93
C ALA A 145 5.35 12.91 -19.86
N ALA A 146 4.84 13.61 -20.88
CA ALA A 146 3.87 13.05 -21.82
C ALA A 146 4.45 11.90 -22.66
N ALA A 147 5.76 11.95 -22.95
CA ALA A 147 6.50 10.94 -23.69
C ALA A 147 7.20 9.90 -22.79
N TYR A 148 7.04 9.99 -21.47
CA TYR A 148 7.74 9.11 -20.54
C TYR A 148 7.29 7.65 -20.70
N ASP A 149 8.28 6.76 -20.70
CA ASP A 149 8.07 5.31 -20.83
C ASP A 149 8.35 4.61 -19.50
N TRP A 150 7.26 4.20 -18.83
CA TRP A 150 7.29 3.58 -17.51
C TRP A 150 8.07 2.27 -17.51
N LYS A 151 9.04 2.16 -16.60
CA LYS A 151 9.89 0.96 -16.49
C LYS A 151 9.41 0.09 -15.35
N GLY A 152 9.35 -1.22 -15.57
CA GLY A 152 9.01 -2.18 -14.52
C GLY A 152 7.52 -2.50 -14.40
N ALA A 153 6.65 -1.93 -15.25
CA ALA A 153 5.20 -2.10 -15.12
C ALA A 153 4.76 -3.56 -15.30
N ALA A 154 5.41 -4.30 -16.21
CA ALA A 154 5.12 -5.72 -16.41
C ALA A 154 5.56 -6.56 -15.20
N GLU A 155 6.76 -6.28 -14.69
CA GLU A 155 7.35 -6.94 -13.53
C GLU A 155 6.54 -6.65 -12.25
N ALA A 156 6.09 -5.42 -12.05
CA ALA A 156 5.20 -5.04 -10.94
C ALA A 156 3.84 -5.75 -11.03
N GLY A 157 3.26 -5.81 -12.24
CA GLY A 157 2.02 -6.53 -12.49
C GLY A 157 2.14 -8.03 -12.21
N GLU A 158 3.24 -8.66 -12.63
CA GLU A 158 3.54 -10.07 -12.37
C GLU A 158 3.72 -10.32 -10.86
N ALA A 159 4.55 -9.54 -10.17
CA ALA A 159 4.73 -9.64 -8.72
C ALA A 159 3.41 -9.50 -7.95
N ALA A 160 2.57 -8.52 -8.32
CA ALA A 160 1.27 -8.32 -7.70
C ALA A 160 0.28 -9.45 -8.00
N ALA A 161 0.35 -10.08 -9.18
CA ALA A 161 -0.46 -11.24 -9.51
C ALA A 161 -0.03 -12.47 -8.71
N GLU A 162 1.28 -12.74 -8.61
CA GLU A 162 1.82 -13.85 -7.82
C GLU A 162 1.48 -13.71 -6.33
N ALA A 163 1.61 -12.50 -5.77
CA ALA A 163 1.28 -12.25 -4.37
C ALA A 163 -0.20 -12.52 -4.09
N ARG A 164 -1.11 -12.05 -4.95
CA ARG A 164 -2.54 -12.30 -4.81
C ARG A 164 -2.88 -13.78 -4.93
N ALA A 165 -2.28 -14.49 -5.89
CA ALA A 165 -2.46 -15.93 -6.02
C ALA A 165 -1.99 -16.69 -4.76
N ALA A 166 -0.83 -16.33 -4.21
CA ALA A 166 -0.29 -16.97 -3.02
C ALA A 166 -1.11 -16.70 -1.74
N LEU A 167 -1.77 -15.55 -1.68
CA LEU A 167 -2.67 -15.14 -0.60
C LEU A 167 -4.12 -15.62 -0.80
N GLY A 168 -4.43 -16.26 -1.94
CA GLY A 168 -5.79 -16.71 -2.25
C GLY A 168 -6.78 -15.56 -2.51
N LEU A 169 -6.28 -14.42 -2.97
CA LEU A 169 -7.07 -13.24 -3.32
C LEU A 169 -7.61 -13.32 -4.76
N PRO A 170 -8.64 -12.53 -5.12
CA PRO A 170 -9.12 -12.44 -6.51
C PRO A 170 -8.00 -12.06 -7.49
N GLU A 171 -8.01 -12.68 -8.68
CA GLU A 171 -7.04 -12.46 -9.76
C GLU A 171 -7.19 -11.09 -10.46
N ASP A 172 -8.34 -10.45 -10.33
CA ASP A 172 -8.53 -9.07 -10.79
C ASP A 172 -8.24 -8.07 -9.65
N PRO A 173 -7.27 -7.16 -9.78
CA PRO A 173 -6.88 -6.27 -8.69
C PRO A 173 -7.97 -5.25 -8.34
N VAL A 174 -8.75 -4.80 -9.33
CA VAL A 174 -9.88 -3.88 -9.12
C VAL A 174 -10.96 -4.55 -8.29
N THR A 175 -11.34 -5.77 -8.64
CA THR A 175 -12.30 -6.58 -7.87
C THR A 175 -11.80 -6.86 -6.46
N ALA A 176 -10.52 -7.19 -6.28
CA ALA A 176 -9.95 -7.46 -4.96
C ALA A 176 -10.03 -6.23 -4.03
N CYS A 177 -9.66 -5.05 -4.54
CA CYS A 177 -9.73 -3.80 -3.77
C CYS A 177 -11.18 -3.38 -3.47
N ALA A 178 -12.10 -3.49 -4.44
CA ALA A 178 -13.50 -3.15 -4.23
C ALA A 178 -14.16 -4.05 -3.17
N GLN A 179 -13.94 -5.37 -3.23
CA GLN A 179 -14.47 -6.30 -2.23
C GLN A 179 -13.88 -6.05 -0.84
N TRP A 180 -12.63 -5.61 -0.76
CA TRP A 180 -12.00 -5.26 0.51
C TRP A 180 -12.59 -4.00 1.11
N GLU A 181 -12.79 -2.96 0.30
CA GLU A 181 -13.45 -1.72 0.74
C GLU A 181 -14.86 -1.98 1.29
N GLU A 182 -15.65 -2.82 0.61
CA GLU A 182 -16.98 -3.23 1.07
C GLU A 182 -16.93 -3.93 2.44
N GLN A 183 -16.02 -4.89 2.63
CA GLN A 183 -15.84 -5.58 3.91
C GLN A 183 -15.43 -4.64 5.05
N GLN A 184 -14.55 -3.67 4.76
CA GLN A 184 -14.14 -2.67 5.74
C GLN A 184 -15.31 -1.74 6.11
N ALA A 185 -16.14 -1.36 5.14
CA ALA A 185 -17.34 -0.54 5.38
C ALA A 185 -18.39 -1.27 6.24
N GLU A 186 -18.57 -2.58 6.05
CA GLU A 186 -19.47 -3.40 6.87
C GLU A 186 -18.98 -3.50 8.32
N THR A 187 -17.68 -3.70 8.51
CA THR A 187 -17.05 -3.81 9.84
C THR A 187 -17.04 -2.48 10.58
N ALA A 188 -16.98 -1.36 9.86
CA ALA A 188 -16.99 0.00 10.42
C ALA A 188 -18.38 0.51 10.83
N GLN A 189 -19.48 -0.16 10.46
CA GLN A 189 -20.80 0.23 10.95
C GLN A 189 -20.98 -0.23 12.41
N PRO A 190 -21.00 0.69 13.39
CA PRO A 190 -21.30 0.33 14.76
C PRO A 190 -22.71 -0.25 14.80
N GLU A 191 -22.88 -1.36 15.53
CA GLU A 191 -24.16 -2.00 15.79
C GLU A 191 -25.24 -0.93 15.97
N ARG A 192 -26.12 -0.77 14.97
CA ARG A 192 -27.33 0.02 15.14
C ARG A 192 -28.06 -0.63 16.29
N SER A 193 -27.96 -0.01 17.47
CA SER A 193 -28.51 -0.54 18.69
C SER A 193 -29.96 -0.94 18.41
N PRO A 194 -30.38 -2.17 18.73
CA PRO A 194 -31.75 -2.61 18.48
C PRO A 194 -32.65 -1.60 19.18
N THR A 195 -33.43 -0.87 18.38
CA THR A 195 -34.41 0.08 18.89
C THR A 195 -35.26 -0.70 19.89
N PRO A 196 -35.35 -0.30 21.16
CA PRO A 196 -36.21 -0.99 22.10
C PRO A 196 -37.62 -0.90 21.52
N GLN A 197 -38.19 -2.06 21.16
CA GLN A 197 -39.61 -2.19 20.87
C GLN A 197 -40.35 -1.71 22.10
N SER A 198 -40.68 -0.42 22.12
CA SER A 198 -41.61 0.16 23.07
C SER A 198 -42.95 -0.47 22.73
N GLY A 199 -43.31 -1.51 23.50
CA GLY A 199 -44.60 -2.15 23.43
C GLY A 199 -45.69 -1.13 23.70
N SER A 200 -46.26 -0.58 22.63
CA SER A 200 -47.53 0.13 22.70
C SER A 200 -48.65 -0.90 22.60
N THR A 201 -49.00 -1.45 23.76
CA THR A 201 -50.29 -2.09 23.98
C THR A 201 -51.29 -0.98 24.27
N GLY A 202 -52.25 -0.77 23.35
CA GLY A 202 -53.36 0.16 23.54
C GLY A 202 -54.02 0.41 22.19
N GLY A 203 -55.05 -0.36 21.84
CA GLY A 203 -56.44 0.08 22.07
C GLY A 203 -56.85 0.97 20.89
N GLY A 204 -57.50 0.47 19.85
CA GLY A 204 -58.89 0.02 19.94
C GLY A 204 -59.79 1.13 19.38
N SER A 205 -60.75 0.71 18.55
CA SER A 205 -61.93 1.45 18.06
C SER A 205 -61.80 2.32 16.81
N ASP A 206 -62.29 1.73 15.72
CA ASP A 206 -63.47 2.20 14.96
C ASP A 206 -63.65 3.70 14.73
N SER A 207 -63.63 4.10 13.46
CA SER A 207 -64.65 4.94 12.79
C SER A 207 -64.28 5.00 11.30
N GLU A 208 -64.96 4.25 10.44
CA GLU A 208 -66.20 4.66 9.75
C GLU A 208 -65.95 5.56 8.52
N ARG A 209 -66.15 4.94 7.34
CA ARG A 209 -66.62 5.46 6.05
C ARG A 209 -66.63 6.99 5.85
N LYS A 210 -66.04 7.44 4.72
CA LYS A 210 -66.86 8.06 3.67
C LYS A 210 -66.18 8.08 2.30
N ALA A 211 -66.92 7.58 1.32
CA ALA A 211 -66.69 7.77 -0.11
C ALA A 211 -67.00 9.22 -0.54
N GLY A 212 -66.34 9.64 -1.62
CA GLY A 212 -66.55 10.89 -2.34
C GLY A 212 -65.32 11.09 -3.23
N ASP A 213 -65.25 10.55 -4.44
CA ASP A 213 -66.03 10.90 -5.63
C ASP A 213 -65.82 12.35 -6.10
N SER A 214 -65.36 12.44 -7.35
CA SER A 214 -65.53 13.51 -8.33
C SER A 214 -64.61 14.75 -8.36
N ASN A 215 -63.94 14.82 -9.53
CA ASN A 215 -63.78 15.96 -10.45
C ASN A 215 -62.58 16.91 -10.34
N GLY A 216 -61.92 17.05 -11.50
CA GLY A 216 -60.96 18.08 -11.85
C GLY A 216 -60.03 17.63 -12.96
#